data_AF-M6Y5L7-F1
#
_entry.id   AF-M6Y5L7-F1
#
_cell.length_a   1.000
_cell.length_b   1.000
_cell.length_c   1.000
_cell.angle_alpha   90.00
_cell.angle_beta   90.00
_cell.angle_gamma   90.00
#
_symmetry.space_group_name_H-M   'P 1'
#
loop_
_entity.id
_entity.type
_entity.pdbx_description
1 polymer ?
#
loop_
_entity_poly.entity_id
_entity_poly.type
_entity_poly.pdbx_seq_one_letter_code
_entity_poly.pdbx_strand_id
1 'polypeptide(L)' 'MGQGDSYEEALNDVKSAIRFHIETFGEEVFEEESPVMEAFIAEAVAVD' A
#
# COMPACT_ATOMS: atom_id res chain seq x y z
N MET A 1 -2.51 1.79 8.72
CA MET A 1 -2.54 1.49 7.27
C MET A 1 -1.31 2.13 6.66
N GLY A 2 -0.26 1.34 6.45
CA GLY A 2 1.08 1.74 6.05
C GLY A 2 1.98 2.29 7.15
N GLN A 3 1.81 1.88 8.41
CA GLN A 3 2.65 2.33 9.53
C GLN A 3 3.33 1.14 10.24
N GLY A 4 4.47 1.40 10.87
CA GLY A 4 5.24 0.43 11.65
C GLY A 4 6.50 1.08 12.21
N ASP A 5 7.04 0.53 13.29
CA ASP A 5 8.25 1.04 13.93
C ASP A 5 9.51 0.66 13.14
N SER A 6 9.36 -0.33 12.24
CA SER A 6 10.37 -0.70 11.24
C SER A 6 9.82 -0.61 9.82
N TYR A 7 10.75 -0.52 8.86
CA TYR A 7 10.45 -0.61 7.44
C TYR A 7 9.64 -1.86 7.10
N GLU A 8 10.00 -3.01 7.67
CA GLU A 8 9.32 -4.28 7.40
C GLU A 8 7.89 -4.29 7.94
N GLU A 9 7.68 -3.74 9.13
CA GLU A 9 6.34 -3.62 9.72
C GLU A 9 5.44 -2.70 8.89
N ALA A 10 5.94 -1.52 8.52
CA ALA A 10 5.19 -0.58 7.68
C ALA A 10 4.85 -1.21 6.32
N LEU A 11 5.80 -1.91 5.70
CA LEU A 11 5.58 -2.61 4.43
C LEU A 11 4.56 -3.75 4.57
N ASN A 12 4.59 -4.49 5.67
CA ASN A 12 3.62 -5.55 5.94
C ASN A 12 2.21 -5.00 6.20
N ASP A 13 2.09 -3.83 6.86
CA ASP A 13 0.81 -3.13 7.04
C ASP A 13 0.23 -2.63 5.72
N VAL A 14 1.06 -2.12 4.80
CA VAL A 14 0.61 -1.78 3.43
C VAL A 14 0.12 -3.03 2.69
N LYS A 15 0.90 -4.12 2.72
CA LYS A 15 0.54 -5.38 2.03
C LYS A 15 -0.76 -5.98 2.55
N SER A 16 -1.00 -5.91 3.86
CA SER A 16 -2.25 -6.41 4.46
C SER A 16 -3.45 -5.56 4.03
N ALA A 17 -3.29 -4.24 3.96
CA ALA A 17 -4.33 -3.33 3.49
C ALA A 17 -4.73 -3.59 2.03
N ILE A 18 -3.75 -3.80 1.15
CA ILE A 18 -3.99 -4.16 -0.26
C ILE A 18 -4.77 -5.47 -0.35
N ARG A 19 -4.32 -6.51 0.37
CA ARG A 19 -5.00 -7.81 0.38
C ARG A 19 -6.42 -7.71 0.92
N PHE A 20 -6.62 -6.99 2.02
CA PHE A 20 -7.95 -6.75 2.57
C PHE A 20 -8.88 -6.08 1.56
N HIS A 21 -8.39 -5.10 0.81
CA HIS A 21 -9.17 -4.43 -0.23
C HIS A 21 -9.62 -5.43 -1.31
N ILE A 22 -8.71 -6.26 -1.83
CA ILE A 22 -9.04 -7.29 -2.82
C ILE A 22 -10.05 -8.30 -2.26
N GLU A 23 -9.83 -8.80 -1.04
CA GLU A 23 -10.72 -9.78 -0.41
C GLU A 23 -12.12 -9.22 -0.10
N THR A 24 -12.23 -7.92 0.20
CA THR A 24 -13.48 -7.27 0.57
C THR A 24 -14.31 -6.85 -0.64
N PHE A 25 -13.64 -6.31 -1.66
CA PHE A 25 -14.30 -5.65 -2.79
C PHE A 25 -14.23 -6.46 -4.09
N GLY A 26 -13.43 -7.52 -4.13
CA GLY A 26 -13.18 -8.30 -5.34
C GLY A 26 -12.21 -7.60 -6.29
N GLU A 27 -11.77 -8.31 -7.32
CA GLU A 27 -10.85 -7.75 -8.33
C GLU A 27 -11.60 -6.88 -9.36
N GLU A 28 -12.92 -7.01 -9.44
CA GLU A 28 -13.78 -6.31 -10.40
C GLU A 28 -13.87 -4.78 -10.18
N VAL A 29 -13.48 -4.30 -8.99
CA VAL A 29 -13.43 -2.86 -8.71
C VAL A 29 -12.22 -2.17 -9.34
N PHE A 30 -11.22 -2.94 -9.75
CA PHE A 30 -10.14 -2.43 -10.58
C PHE A 30 -10.64 -2.38 -12.02
N GLU A 31 -11.01 -1.17 -12.48
CA GLU A 31 -11.27 -0.93 -13.91
C GLU A 31 -10.03 -1.31 -14.75
N GLU A 32 -10.23 -1.75 -16.01
CA GLU A 32 -9.15 -2.17 -16.92
C GLU A 32 -7.92 -1.28 -16.75
N GLU A 33 -6.86 -1.90 -16.23
CA GLU A 33 -5.71 -1.28 -15.58
C GLU A 33 -5.45 0.14 -16.07
N SER A 34 -5.86 1.15 -15.27
CA SER A 34 -5.16 2.43 -15.37
C SER A 34 -3.70 2.11 -15.12
N PRO A 35 -2.81 2.19 -16.14
CA PRO A 35 -1.45 1.76 -15.97
C PRO A 35 -0.88 2.52 -14.79
N VAL A 36 -0.26 1.79 -13.84
CA VAL A 36 0.50 2.43 -12.78
C VAL A 36 1.60 3.22 -13.47
N MET A 37 1.37 4.53 -13.61
CA MET A 37 2.26 5.40 -14.38
C MET A 37 3.65 5.42 -13.73
N GLU A 38 3.71 5.45 -12.39
CA GLU A 38 4.95 5.37 -11.60
C GLU A 38 4.63 5.13 -10.10
N ALA A 39 5.50 4.40 -9.39
CA ALA A 39 5.42 4.22 -7.93
C ALA A 39 6.84 4.21 -7.31
N PHE A 40 7.04 4.96 -6.23
CA PHE A 40 8.33 5.09 -5.54
C PHE A 40 8.18 4.86 -4.04
N ILE A 41 9.20 4.25 -3.44
CA ILE A 41 9.37 4.17 -1.98
C ILE A 41 10.33 5.28 -1.57
N ALA A 42 9.91 6.13 -0.63
CA ALA A 42 10.74 7.16 -0.04
C ALA A 42 10.65 7.12 1.49
N GLU A 43 11.78 7.30 2.14
CA GLU A 43 11.84 7.46 3.59
C GLU A 43 11.56 8.93 3.94
N ALA A 44 10.64 9.16 4.88
CA ALA A 44 10.36 10.48 5.42
C ALA A 44 10.91 10.57 6.85
N VAL A 45 11.77 11.54 7.12
CA VAL A 45 12.18 11.88 8.48
C VAL A 45 11.23 12.97 8.98
N ALA A 46 10.42 12.64 9.97
CA ALA A 46 9.68 13.66 10.71
C ALA A 46 10.68 14.48 11.52
N VAL A 47 10.78 15.77 11.22
CA VAL A 47 11.46 16.75 12.07
C VAL A 47 10.40 17.35 12.98
N ASP A 48 10.62 17.25 14.30
CA ASP A 48 9.75 17.85 15.33
C ASP A 48 9.59 19.37 15.16
#